data_AF-A5G1G8-F1
#
_entry.id   AF-A5G1G8-F1
#
_cell.length_a   1.000
_cell.length_b   1.000
_cell.length_c   1.000
_cell.angle_alpha   90.00
_cell.angle_beta   90.00
_cell.angle_gamma   90.00
#
_symmetry.space_group_name_H-M   'P 1'
#
loop_
_entity.id
_entity.type
_entity.pdbx_description
1 polymer ?
#
loop_
_entity_poly.entity_id
_entity_poly.type
_entity_poly.pdbx_seq_one_letter_code
_entity_poly.pdbx_strand_id
1 'polypeptide(L)'
;MSDEFAEHEGLPDEPQAAPEDWQARAMAAEQAMEALRREHAERLRRAELRIEAVRAGMIDLDGLRLIDPAAMTPAEDGTAPDAAALMAQLKRDKPWLFGAPSSSSTASVPRAEPPRARHATELSEAEWRAARAELLRRAGG
;
A
#
# COMPACT_ATOMS: atom_id res chain seq x y z
N MET A 1 4.54 88.98 -15.61
CA MET A 1 4.99 88.00 -16.62
C MET A 1 5.62 86.86 -15.84
N SER A 2 4.76 85.97 -15.34
CA SER A 2 5.09 84.87 -14.43
C SER A 2 4.68 83.55 -15.07
N ASP A 3 5.37 82.49 -14.65
CA ASP A 3 5.19 81.06 -14.90
C ASP A 3 5.43 80.62 -16.35
N GLU A 4 6.52 79.94 -16.73
CA GLU A 4 7.28 78.88 -16.06
C GLU A 4 6.41 77.68 -15.62
N PHE A 5 5.53 77.23 -16.53
CA PHE A 5 4.88 75.93 -16.41
C PHE A 5 5.66 74.87 -17.18
N ALA A 6 6.41 74.11 -16.37
CA ALA A 6 6.45 72.66 -16.37
C ALA A 6 6.94 71.98 -17.65
N GLU A 7 8.25 71.76 -17.64
CA GLU A 7 8.89 70.54 -18.14
C GLU A 7 7.97 69.34 -17.95
N HIS A 8 7.47 68.80 -19.06
CA HIS A 8 6.81 67.51 -19.07
C HIS A 8 7.91 66.46 -18.92
N GLU A 9 8.31 66.20 -17.68
CA GLU A 9 9.17 65.07 -17.31
C GLU A 9 8.58 63.82 -17.95
N GLY A 10 9.37 63.19 -18.82
CA GLY A 10 9.04 61.91 -19.42
C GLY A 10 8.73 60.93 -18.31
N LEU A 11 7.49 60.45 -18.28
CA LEU A 11 7.10 59.27 -17.52
C LEU A 11 8.16 58.19 -17.78
N PRO A 12 8.76 57.60 -16.73
CA PRO A 12 9.67 56.48 -16.93
C PRO A 12 8.89 55.41 -17.67
N ASP A 13 9.42 55.01 -18.83
CA ASP A 13 8.96 53.86 -19.58
C ASP A 13 8.99 52.68 -18.60
N GLU A 14 7.83 52.29 -18.08
CA GLU A 14 7.76 51.14 -17.19
C GLU A 14 8.39 49.97 -17.96
N PRO A 15 9.27 49.17 -17.34
CA PRO A 15 9.80 48.00 -17.99
C PRO A 15 8.61 47.10 -18.29
N GLN A 16 8.13 47.16 -19.53
CA GLN A 16 7.18 46.21 -20.08
C GLN A 16 7.90 44.87 -19.99
N ALA A 17 7.64 44.13 -18.91
CA ALA A 17 8.07 42.75 -18.80
C ALA A 17 7.57 42.07 -20.08
N ALA A 18 8.52 41.72 -20.95
CA ALA A 18 8.24 41.48 -22.34
C ALA A 18 7.12 40.42 -22.48
N PRO A 19 6.13 40.63 -23.35
CA PRO A 19 5.01 39.70 -23.52
C PRO A 19 5.44 38.27 -23.91
N GLU A 20 6.69 38.07 -24.30
CA GLU A 20 7.26 36.76 -24.62
C GLU A 20 7.66 35.96 -23.34
N ASP A 21 8.00 36.64 -22.24
CA ASP A 21 8.48 35.97 -21.02
C ASP A 21 7.37 35.21 -20.29
N TRP A 22 6.13 35.72 -20.28
CA TRP A 22 5.03 35.02 -19.62
C TRP A 22 4.55 33.81 -20.41
N GLN A 23 4.58 33.87 -21.74
CA GLN A 23 4.21 32.75 -22.62
C GLN A 23 5.25 31.62 -22.50
N ALA A 24 6.54 31.96 -22.56
CA ALA A 24 7.61 31.00 -22.39
C ALA A 24 7.54 30.32 -21.01
N ARG A 25 7.28 31.10 -19.94
CA ARG A 25 7.09 30.56 -18.58
C ARG A 25 5.84 29.69 -18.45
N ALA A 26 4.73 30.08 -19.08
CA ALA A 26 3.51 29.28 -19.08
C ALA A 26 3.72 27.95 -19.81
N MET A 27 4.33 27.96 -20.99
CA MET A 27 4.69 26.76 -21.74
C MET A 27 5.64 25.86 -20.96
N ALA A 28 6.67 26.42 -20.30
CA ALA A 28 7.58 25.66 -19.47
C ALA A 28 6.87 25.02 -18.26
N ALA A 29 5.95 25.75 -17.63
CA ALA A 29 5.14 25.24 -16.52
C ALA A 29 4.21 24.10 -16.99
N GLU A 30 3.55 24.25 -18.13
CA GLU A 30 2.69 23.21 -18.71
C GLU A 30 3.48 21.93 -19.04
N GLN A 31 4.65 22.07 -19.66
CA GLN A 31 5.53 20.94 -19.95
C GLN A 31 6.02 20.25 -18.67
N ALA A 32 6.37 21.02 -17.63
CA ALA A 32 6.77 20.47 -16.34
C ALA A 32 5.60 19.73 -15.66
N MET A 33 4.39 20.29 -15.68
CA MET A 33 3.20 19.64 -15.13
C MET A 33 2.87 18.34 -15.87
N GLU A 34 2.97 18.34 -17.20
CA GLU A 34 2.71 17.16 -18.02
C GLU A 34 3.76 16.05 -17.77
N ALA A 35 5.04 16.41 -17.65
CA ALA A 35 6.10 15.47 -17.29
C ALA A 35 5.86 14.84 -15.90
N LEU A 36 5.54 15.67 -14.90
CA LEU A 36 5.17 15.22 -13.55
C LEU A 36 3.96 14.30 -13.58
N ARG A 37 2.90 14.67 -14.29
CA ARG A 37 1.69 13.83 -14.41
C ARG A 37 2.01 12.45 -14.98
N ARG A 38 2.82 12.38 -16.04
CA ARG A 38 3.24 11.10 -16.64
C ARG A 38 4.04 10.26 -15.65
N GLU A 39 5.02 10.85 -14.98
CA GLU A 39 5.83 10.16 -13.98
C GLU A 39 4.98 9.62 -12.82
N HIS A 40 4.05 10.43 -12.31
CA HIS A 40 3.12 10.03 -11.26
C HIS A 40 2.19 8.90 -11.73
N ALA A 41 1.63 9.00 -12.93
CA ALA A 41 0.76 7.97 -13.49
C ALA A 41 1.49 6.63 -13.68
N GLU A 42 2.74 6.65 -14.12
CA GLU A 42 3.56 5.44 -14.23
C GLU A 42 3.87 4.81 -12.87
N ARG A 43 4.23 5.64 -11.87
CA ARG A 43 4.48 5.16 -10.51
C ARG A 43 3.23 4.53 -9.90
N LEU A 44 2.08 5.16 -10.09
CA LEU A 44 0.79 4.67 -9.61
C LEU A 44 0.44 3.34 -10.26
N ARG A 45 0.54 3.23 -11.60
CA ARG A 45 0.32 1.97 -12.32
C ARG A 45 1.19 0.83 -11.80
N ARG A 46 2.47 1.08 -11.55
CA ARG A 46 3.38 0.07 -10.99
C ARG A 46 3.03 -0.31 -9.55
N ALA A 47 2.55 0.64 -8.76
CA ALA A 47 2.12 0.37 -7.39
C ALA A 47 0.87 -0.52 -7.37
N GLU A 48 -0.15 -0.18 -8.16
CA GLU A 48 -1.38 -0.97 -8.29
C GLU A 48 -1.10 -2.39 -8.78
N LEU A 49 -0.25 -2.54 -9.81
CA LEU A 49 0.14 -3.85 -10.32
C LEU A 49 0.80 -4.73 -9.24
N ARG A 50 1.63 -4.13 -8.37
CA ARG A 50 2.26 -4.85 -7.25
C ARG A 50 1.25 -5.24 -6.19
N ILE A 51 0.32 -4.34 -5.85
CA ILE A 51 -0.74 -4.60 -4.88
C ILE A 51 -1.56 -5.81 -5.34
N GLU A 52 -2.02 -5.80 -6.59
CA GLU A 52 -2.81 -6.89 -7.14
C GLU A 52 -2.01 -8.19 -7.32
N ALA A 53 -0.71 -8.12 -7.66
CA ALA A 53 0.15 -9.30 -7.70
C ALA A 53 0.28 -9.99 -6.33
N VAL A 54 0.52 -9.21 -5.27
CA VAL A 54 0.56 -9.73 -3.90
C VAL A 54 -0.79 -10.32 -3.51
N ARG A 55 -1.88 -9.62 -3.81
CA ARG A 55 -3.26 -10.08 -3.56
C ARG A 55 -3.57 -11.40 -4.28
N ALA A 56 -3.08 -11.57 -5.50
CA ALA A 56 -3.24 -12.78 -6.30
C ALA A 56 -2.35 -13.95 -5.82
N GLY A 57 -1.45 -13.70 -4.86
CA GLY A 57 -0.52 -14.68 -4.33
C GLY A 57 0.70 -14.93 -5.24
N MET A 58 1.16 -13.92 -5.99
CA MET A 58 2.38 -14.00 -6.77
C MET A 58 3.59 -14.17 -5.84
N ILE A 59 4.41 -15.20 -6.08
CA ILE A 59 5.62 -15.49 -5.31
C ILE A 59 6.81 -14.74 -5.89
N ASP A 60 6.87 -14.67 -7.22
CA ASP A 60 7.95 -14.04 -7.97
C ASP A 60 7.47 -12.73 -8.60
N LEU A 61 7.69 -11.62 -7.89
CA LEU A 61 7.33 -10.29 -8.34
C LEU A 61 8.15 -9.81 -9.55
N ASP A 62 9.28 -10.44 -9.87
CA ASP A 62 10.02 -10.12 -11.09
C ASP A 62 9.24 -10.55 -12.34
N GLY A 63 8.28 -11.46 -12.18
CA GLY A 63 7.31 -11.82 -13.21
C GLY A 63 6.47 -10.64 -13.73
N LEU A 64 6.35 -9.55 -12.96
CA LEU A 64 5.67 -8.32 -13.40
C LEU A 64 6.36 -7.66 -14.60
N ARG A 65 7.64 -7.93 -14.84
CA ARG A 65 8.39 -7.43 -16.01
C ARG A 65 7.91 -8.02 -17.33
N LEU A 66 7.09 -9.08 -17.27
CA LEU A 66 6.48 -9.74 -18.41
C LEU A 66 5.18 -9.05 -18.86
N ILE A 67 4.66 -8.12 -18.06
CA ILE A 67 3.45 -7.37 -18.33
C ILE A 67 3.87 -5.99 -18.85
N ASP A 68 3.20 -5.53 -19.90
CA ASP A 68 3.33 -4.15 -20.35
C ASP A 68 2.47 -3.23 -19.48
N PRO A 69 3.06 -2.37 -18.63
CA PRO A 69 2.30 -1.44 -17.80
C PRO A 69 1.62 -0.31 -18.60
N ALA A 70 1.94 -0.15 -19.89
CA ALA A 70 1.21 0.76 -20.78
C ALA A 70 -0.14 0.18 -21.25
N ALA A 71 -0.31 -1.15 -21.18
CA ALA A 71 -1.57 -1.80 -21.48
C ALA A 71 -2.64 -1.60 -20.39
N MET A 72 -2.24 -1.08 -19.23
CA MET A 72 -3.15 -0.79 -18.11
C MET A 72 -3.70 0.63 -18.18
N THR A 73 -5.01 0.74 -18.00
CA THR A 73 -5.68 2.04 -17.93
C THR A 73 -6.04 2.35 -16.48
N PRO A 74 -5.34 3.29 -15.82
CA PRO A 74 -5.74 3.70 -14.47
C PRO A 74 -7.08 4.44 -14.54
N ALA A 75 -7.99 4.12 -13.62
CA ALA A 75 -9.23 4.84 -13.40
C ALA A 75 -8.98 6.17 -12.68
N GLU A 76 -10.00 7.03 -12.63
CA GLU A 76 -9.92 8.37 -12.01
C GLU A 76 -9.61 8.33 -10.50
N ASP A 77 -9.97 7.23 -9.83
CA ASP A 77 -9.69 7.00 -8.40
C ASP A 77 -8.27 6.46 -8.14
N GLY A 78 -7.50 6.23 -9.20
CA GLY A 78 -6.16 5.66 -9.13
C GLY A 78 -6.11 4.14 -9.08
N THR A 79 -7.26 3.46 -9.14
CA THR A 79 -7.32 2.00 -9.25
C THR A 79 -7.06 1.55 -10.70
N ALA A 80 -6.67 0.29 -10.88
CA ALA A 80 -6.55 -0.32 -12.21
C ALA A 80 -7.44 -1.57 -12.28
N PRO A 81 -8.71 -1.43 -12.72
CA PRO A 81 -9.68 -2.54 -12.67
C PRO A 81 -9.30 -3.72 -13.58
N ASP A 82 -8.48 -3.46 -14.59
CA ASP A 82 -7.88 -4.44 -15.49
C ASP A 82 -6.72 -5.22 -14.86
N ALA A 83 -6.09 -4.72 -13.79
CA ALA A 83 -4.99 -5.38 -13.09
C ALA A 83 -5.38 -6.78 -12.59
N ALA A 84 -6.56 -6.92 -12.00
CA ALA A 84 -7.05 -8.21 -11.51
C ALA A 84 -7.25 -9.22 -12.65
N ALA A 85 -7.78 -8.76 -13.79
CA ALA A 85 -7.94 -9.59 -14.99
C ALA A 85 -6.59 -10.00 -15.58
N LEU A 86 -5.62 -9.08 -15.61
CA LEU A 86 -4.24 -9.35 -16.02
C LEU A 86 -3.57 -10.38 -15.10
N MET A 87 -3.71 -10.27 -13.78
CA MET A 87 -3.19 -11.27 -12.84
C MET A 87 -3.84 -12.65 -13.05
N ALA A 88 -5.15 -12.70 -13.29
CA ALA A 88 -5.86 -13.94 -13.56
C ALA A 88 -5.42 -14.59 -14.89
N GLN A 89 -5.13 -13.79 -15.91
CA GLN A 89 -4.55 -14.26 -17.18
C GLN A 89 -3.12 -14.77 -16.97
N LEU A 90 -2.28 -13.98 -16.30
CA LEU A 90 -0.89 -14.35 -16.03
C LEU A 90 -0.80 -15.63 -15.18
N LYS A 91 -1.73 -15.84 -14.25
CA LYS A 91 -1.82 -17.07 -13.46
C LYS A 91 -2.19 -18.30 -14.29
N ARG A 92 -2.97 -18.12 -15.37
CA ARG A 92 -3.27 -19.19 -16.32
C ARG A 92 -2.08 -19.51 -17.22
N ASP A 93 -1.41 -18.48 -17.73
CA ASP A 93 -0.31 -18.64 -18.68
C ASP A 93 1.00 -19.07 -18.01
N LYS A 94 1.25 -18.57 -16.79
CA LYS A 94 2.48 -18.80 -16.02
C LYS A 94 2.15 -19.13 -14.56
N PRO A 95 1.56 -20.30 -14.29
CA PRO A 95 1.16 -20.68 -12.93
C PRO A 95 2.31 -20.71 -11.93
N TRP A 96 3.54 -21.00 -12.40
CA TRP A 96 4.76 -21.07 -11.61
C TRP A 96 5.18 -19.72 -10.98
N LEU A 97 4.62 -18.59 -11.43
CA LEU A 97 4.80 -17.28 -10.77
C LEU A 97 3.96 -17.13 -9.51
N PHE A 98 2.97 -18.00 -9.29
CA PHE A 98 1.98 -17.89 -8.22
C PHE A 98 2.09 -19.03 -7.23
N GLY A 99 1.82 -18.72 -5.97
CA GLY A 99 1.77 -19.67 -4.89
C GLY A 99 0.63 -20.67 -5.09
N ALA A 100 0.83 -21.88 -4.59
CA ALA A 100 -0.31 -22.76 -4.33
C ALA A 100 -1.29 -22.01 -3.43
N PRO A 101 -2.61 -22.08 -3.69
CA PRO A 101 -3.58 -21.52 -2.77
C PRO A 101 -3.38 -22.15 -1.39
N SER A 102 -3.09 -21.33 -0.39
CA SER A 102 -2.92 -21.79 0.98
C SER A 102 -4.24 -22.41 1.46
N SER A 103 -4.25 -23.73 1.67
CA SER A 103 -5.41 -24.47 2.16
C SER A 103 -5.44 -24.55 3.70
N SER A 104 -4.86 -23.54 4.36
CA SER A 104 -4.85 -23.47 5.81
C SER A 104 -6.26 -23.12 6.31
N SER A 105 -7.00 -24.14 6.71
CA SER A 105 -8.25 -23.98 7.46
C SER A 105 -7.93 -23.22 8.76
N THR A 106 -8.73 -22.23 9.12
CA THR A 106 -8.65 -21.61 10.45
C THR A 106 -8.90 -22.71 11.47
N ALA A 107 -7.84 -23.19 12.12
CA ALA A 107 -7.94 -24.24 13.11
C ALA A 107 -8.85 -23.75 14.25
N SER A 108 -9.97 -24.45 14.45
CA SER A 108 -10.80 -24.25 15.64
C SER A 108 -9.94 -24.57 16.86
N VAL A 109 -9.71 -23.56 17.71
CA VAL A 109 -9.01 -23.78 18.97
C VAL A 109 -9.83 -24.79 19.77
N PRO A 110 -9.26 -25.95 20.16
CA PRO A 110 -9.99 -26.93 20.94
C PRO A 110 -10.48 -26.28 22.24
N ARG A 111 -11.71 -26.57 22.62
CA ARG A 111 -12.32 -26.03 23.85
C ARG A 111 -11.46 -26.46 25.04
N ALA A 112 -11.11 -25.51 25.91
CA ALA A 112 -10.36 -25.82 27.12
C ALA A 112 -11.12 -26.88 27.95
N GLU A 113 -10.50 -28.03 28.19
CA GLU A 113 -11.07 -29.06 29.05
C GLU A 113 -10.99 -28.61 30.52
N PRO A 114 -12.06 -28.83 31.32
CA PRO A 114 -12.01 -28.54 32.74
C PRO A 114 -10.95 -29.44 33.43
N PRO A 115 -10.28 -28.94 34.48
CA PRO A 115 -9.26 -29.72 35.18
C PRO A 115 -9.89 -31.00 35.77
N ARG A 116 -9.46 -32.16 35.25
CA ARG A 116 -9.88 -33.48 35.74
C ARG A 116 -9.05 -33.89 36.95
N ALA A 117 -9.69 -34.52 37.93
CA ALA A 117 -8.98 -35.14 39.04
C ALA A 117 -8.14 -36.32 38.51
N ARG A 118 -6.82 -36.24 38.67
CA ARG A 118 -5.88 -37.30 38.26
C ARG A 118 -5.74 -38.33 39.38
N HIS A 119 -5.58 -39.59 39.03
CA HIS A 119 -5.35 -40.66 40.01
C HIS A 119 -3.99 -40.49 40.69
N ALA A 120 -3.88 -40.94 41.95
CA ALA A 120 -2.65 -40.84 42.72
C ALA A 120 -1.46 -41.56 42.05
N THR A 121 -1.73 -42.57 41.23
CA THR A 121 -0.73 -43.32 40.44
C THR A 121 -0.18 -42.54 39.25
N GLU A 122 -0.81 -41.41 38.87
CA GLU A 122 -0.41 -40.58 37.74
C GLU A 122 0.33 -39.30 38.16
N LEU A 123 0.45 -39.06 39.46
CA LEU A 123 1.12 -37.88 40.02
C LEU A 123 2.54 -38.25 40.45
N SER A 124 3.50 -37.37 40.17
CA SER A 124 4.78 -37.46 40.87
C SER A 124 4.59 -37.22 42.36
N GLU A 125 5.53 -37.69 43.17
CA GLU A 125 5.43 -37.57 44.64
C GLU A 125 5.30 -36.11 45.11
N ALA A 126 5.98 -35.17 44.43
CA ALA A 126 5.88 -33.75 44.71
C ALA A 126 4.48 -33.19 44.41
N GLU A 127 3.91 -33.57 43.27
CA GLU A 127 2.57 -33.15 42.88
C GLU A 127 1.49 -33.77 43.78
N TRP A 128 1.67 -35.03 44.20
CA TRP A 128 0.77 -35.70 45.14
C TRP A 128 0.76 -35.01 46.50
N ARG A 129 1.93 -34.65 47.04
CA ARG A 129 2.02 -33.92 48.31
C ARG A 129 1.32 -32.56 48.23
N ALA A 130 1.52 -31.82 47.14
CA ALA A 130 0.87 -30.54 46.91
C ALA A 130 -0.66 -30.68 46.81
N ALA A 131 -1.14 -31.66 46.03
CA ALA A 131 -2.57 -31.94 45.88
C ALA A 131 -3.21 -32.39 47.20
N ARG A 132 -2.51 -33.20 48.00
CA ARG A 132 -2.98 -33.64 49.32
C ARG A 132 -3.04 -32.50 50.33
N ALA A 133 -2.04 -31.62 50.36
CA ALA A 133 -2.05 -30.43 51.20
C ALA A 133 -3.23 -29.52 50.85
N GLU A 134 -3.52 -29.38 49.56
CA GLU A 134 -4.66 -28.61 49.07
C GLU A 134 -6.01 -29.17 49.50
N LEU A 135 -6.19 -30.49 49.42
CA LEU A 135 -7.41 -31.15 49.88
C LEU A 135 -7.62 -30.98 51.39
N LEU A 136 -6.57 -31.11 52.19
CA LEU A 136 -6.65 -30.91 53.64
C LEU A 136 -6.99 -29.45 53.99
N ARG A 137 -6.44 -28.48 53.25
CA ARG A 137 -6.75 -27.05 53.40
C ARG A 137 -8.21 -26.72 53.10
N ARG A 138 -8.82 -27.41 52.12
CA ARG A 138 -10.23 -27.24 51.75
C ARG A 138 -11.19 -27.99 52.69
N ALA A 139 -10.75 -29.08 53.32
CA ALA A 139 -11.57 -29.91 54.20
C ALA A 139 -11.55 -29.48 55.67
N GLY A 140 -10.55 -28.68 56.08
CA GLY A 140 -10.40 -28.16 57.45
C GLY A 140 -10.83 -26.70 57.63
N GLY A 141 -11.55 -26.12 56.68
CA GLY A 141 -12.11 -24.75 56.73
C GLY A 141 -13.63 -24.77 56.79
#